data_AF-A0A291LJ04-F1
#
_entry.id   AF-A0A291LJ04-F1
#
_cell.length_a   1.000
_cell.length_b   1.000
_cell.length_c   1.000
_cell.angle_alpha   90.00
_cell.angle_beta   90.00
_cell.angle_gamma   90.00
#
_symmetry.space_group_name_H-M   'P 1'
#
loop_
_entity.id
_entity.type
_entity.pdbx_description
1 polymer ?
#
loop_
_entity_poly.entity_id
_entity_poly.type
_entity_poly.pdbx_seq_one_letter_code
_entity_poly.pdbx_strand_id
1 'polypeptide(L)'
;MQKRFIHNTNRLHYTNKSFVEESDINSLHSSYIDELYKDRMAPVIPFNRESILATCTNFSDKRVRNSFLKEYGLNSGIYIIEYKYDPLIYYIGRTTLFKRRFHNHFKADSGSKLHLFLNLVGWEHFNISIVEICTPSKLGSRENFYLQNYLPILNSVFSSSITEVLINKTLKSKLEGLKLSNYSLSSVETKNRVPLYIYDIDDNGINQYATYFNSIREASLALNINPTSLSQYRDTSIPYRNKLVYSNPIEDFDKVFESSRKNTPQGLLNVLKPVKIWAYDAKTLKLIEGSPFVSKTLASSVLGIRRSVIDYFLDKGKPEGVKGSYLYSRPIKETEMKSLIDLSENLQLGNKIEVWVYNAHTLELINNSPFCSIQDAANYFNVNYRTISRHLDTKLATMQNKILVYFFKKEIDLNFKDELVKSKPVVAGYNRSEIWVYQQGANGELSLIPDQPFKTKREAIRTLGIHIKELNKYLDTSKAYKNFIFFTNAQK
;
A
#
# COMPACT_ATOMS: atom_id res chain seq x y z
N MET A 1 5.67 45.53 -38.63
CA MET A 1 6.59 44.38 -38.70
C MET A 1 7.00 43.97 -37.28
N GLN A 2 6.31 43.00 -36.65
CA GLN A 2 6.84 42.13 -35.58
C GLN A 2 5.77 41.09 -35.20
N LYS A 3 6.16 39.82 -35.09
CA LYS A 3 5.26 38.69 -34.82
C LYS A 3 5.04 38.55 -33.31
N ARG A 4 3.79 38.44 -32.84
CA ARG A 4 3.48 37.86 -31.52
C ARG A 4 3.12 36.39 -31.68
N PHE A 5 3.83 35.52 -30.97
CA PHE A 5 3.51 34.10 -30.89
C PHE A 5 2.20 33.89 -30.14
N ILE A 6 1.28 33.15 -30.75
CA ILE A 6 0.09 32.60 -30.07
C ILE A 6 0.48 31.21 -29.54
N HIS A 7 0.37 31.00 -28.24
CA HIS A 7 0.38 29.64 -27.67
C HIS A 7 -1.05 29.13 -27.56
N ASN A 8 -1.43 28.25 -28.49
CA ASN A 8 -2.64 27.45 -28.38
C ASN A 8 -2.55 26.55 -27.16
N THR A 9 -3.41 26.80 -26.16
CA THR A 9 -3.76 25.78 -25.18
C THR A 9 -5.16 25.28 -25.50
N ASN A 10 -5.25 24.05 -26.01
CA ASN A 10 -6.52 23.41 -26.35
C ASN A 10 -7.34 23.15 -25.08
N ARG A 11 -8.19 24.12 -24.71
CA ARG A 11 -9.36 23.86 -23.86
C ARG A 11 -10.44 23.23 -24.73
N LEU A 12 -10.62 21.92 -24.57
CA LEU A 12 -11.83 21.24 -25.04
C LEU A 12 -13.03 21.79 -24.27
N HIS A 13 -13.73 22.74 -24.88
CA HIS A 13 -15.08 23.11 -24.47
C HIS A 13 -16.04 21.97 -24.86
N TYR A 14 -16.30 21.06 -23.93
CA TYR A 14 -17.46 20.17 -24.03
C TYR A 14 -18.73 20.93 -23.64
N THR A 15 -19.24 21.74 -24.57
CA THR A 15 -20.62 22.20 -24.55
C THR A 15 -21.49 21.17 -25.28
N ASN A 16 -22.06 20.24 -24.53
CA ASN A 16 -23.32 19.58 -24.87
C ASN A 16 -23.92 18.95 -23.61
N LYS A 17 -24.94 19.62 -23.05
CA LYS A 17 -25.86 18.98 -22.10
C LYS A 17 -26.82 18.10 -22.90
N SER A 18 -26.46 16.85 -23.15
CA SER A 18 -27.48 15.80 -23.11
C SER A 18 -27.91 15.66 -21.66
N PHE A 19 -29.18 15.92 -21.35
CA PHE A 19 -29.71 15.52 -20.05
C PHE A 19 -29.66 13.99 -20.00
N VAL A 20 -28.82 13.46 -19.11
CA VAL A 20 -28.91 12.07 -18.66
C VAL A 20 -30.16 12.01 -17.77
N GLU A 21 -31.07 11.09 -18.02
CA GLU A 21 -32.28 10.99 -17.21
C GLU A 21 -31.95 10.53 -15.78
N GLU A 22 -32.77 10.92 -14.80
CA GLU A 22 -32.54 10.57 -13.40
C GLU A 22 -32.60 9.04 -13.17
N SER A 23 -33.34 8.33 -14.02
CA SER A 23 -33.36 6.87 -14.18
C SER A 23 -31.98 6.28 -14.50
N ASP A 24 -31.26 6.85 -15.46
CA ASP A 24 -29.92 6.39 -15.89
C ASP A 24 -28.86 6.61 -14.80
N ILE A 25 -28.93 7.75 -14.10
CA ILE A 25 -28.05 8.05 -12.96
C ILE A 25 -28.30 7.04 -11.83
N ASN A 26 -29.57 6.75 -11.50
CA ASN A 26 -29.92 5.77 -10.49
C ASN A 26 -29.52 4.33 -10.87
N SER A 27 -29.61 3.97 -12.15
CA SER A 27 -29.10 2.69 -12.69
C SER A 27 -27.57 2.59 -12.56
N LEU A 28 -26.85 3.64 -12.96
CA LEU A 28 -25.39 3.71 -12.85
C LEU A 28 -24.94 3.62 -11.38
N HIS A 29 -25.59 4.36 -10.48
CA HIS A 29 -25.31 4.31 -9.05
C HIS A 29 -25.56 2.91 -8.50
N SER A 30 -26.69 2.26 -8.83
CA SER A 30 -26.97 0.86 -8.45
C SER A 30 -25.82 -0.09 -8.82
N SER A 31 -25.24 0.04 -10.03
CA SER A 31 -24.11 -0.80 -10.45
C SER A 31 -22.82 -0.59 -9.62
N TYR A 32 -22.59 0.62 -9.10
CA TYR A 32 -21.48 0.92 -8.19
C TYR A 32 -21.77 0.41 -6.78
N ILE A 33 -23.03 0.45 -6.36
CA ILE A 33 -23.51 -0.07 -5.08
C ILE A 33 -23.31 -1.59 -5.02
N ASP A 34 -23.72 -2.33 -6.06
CA ASP A 34 -23.51 -3.79 -6.13
C ASP A 34 -22.03 -4.17 -5.97
N GLU A 35 -21.13 -3.46 -6.64
CA GLU A 35 -19.67 -3.70 -6.54
C GLU A 35 -19.10 -3.28 -5.17
N LEU A 36 -19.74 -2.37 -4.41
CA LEU A 36 -19.38 -2.10 -3.00
C LEU A 36 -19.74 -3.29 -2.07
N TYR A 37 -20.85 -3.99 -2.36
CA TYR A 37 -21.39 -5.10 -1.56
C TYR A 37 -20.86 -6.48 -1.94
N LYS A 38 -20.40 -6.67 -3.19
CA LYS A 38 -19.95 -7.94 -3.79
C LYS A 38 -19.05 -8.83 -2.92
N ASP A 39 -18.11 -8.26 -2.19
CA ASP A 39 -17.18 -8.98 -1.29
C ASP A 39 -17.55 -8.84 0.22
N ARG A 40 -18.70 -8.25 0.54
CA ARG A 40 -19.09 -7.87 1.90
C ARG A 40 -19.88 -8.98 2.59
N MET A 41 -19.28 -9.59 3.63
CA MET A 41 -19.89 -10.71 4.36
C MET A 41 -20.68 -10.34 5.64
N ALA A 42 -20.51 -9.13 6.17
CA ALA A 42 -21.25 -8.66 7.35
C ALA A 42 -22.31 -7.63 6.91
N PRO A 43 -23.54 -7.64 7.43
CA PRO A 43 -24.54 -6.63 7.08
C PRO A 43 -24.04 -5.22 7.47
N VAL A 44 -24.48 -4.18 6.75
CA VAL A 44 -24.41 -2.82 7.30
C VAL A 44 -25.57 -2.67 8.27
N ILE A 45 -25.34 -2.07 9.42
CA ILE A 45 -26.41 -1.70 10.35
C ILE A 45 -26.80 -0.25 10.02
N PRO A 46 -28.07 0.10 9.79
CA PRO A 46 -28.49 1.48 9.56
C PRO A 46 -27.99 2.40 10.67
N PHE A 47 -27.48 3.59 10.32
CA PHE A 47 -27.01 4.54 11.32
C PHE A 47 -28.19 5.22 12.03
N ASN A 48 -28.20 5.30 13.37
CA ASN A 48 -29.27 6.01 14.08
C ASN A 48 -29.12 7.54 13.87
N ARG A 49 -29.99 8.08 13.01
CA ARG A 49 -30.03 9.51 12.66
C ARG A 49 -30.41 10.44 13.82
N GLU A 50 -31.05 9.94 14.88
CA GLU A 50 -31.32 10.72 16.10
C GLU A 50 -30.04 11.17 16.82
N SER A 51 -28.92 10.47 16.58
CA SER A 51 -27.60 10.84 17.12
C SER A 51 -26.85 11.91 16.30
N ILE A 52 -27.46 12.46 15.25
CA ILE A 52 -26.83 13.47 14.40
C ILE A 52 -27.04 14.88 14.99
N LEU A 53 -25.94 15.59 15.25
CA LEU A 53 -25.96 16.97 15.76
C LEU A 53 -26.22 18.00 14.65
N ALA A 54 -25.66 17.80 13.46
CA ALA A 54 -25.83 18.70 12.32
C ALA A 54 -25.52 18.00 10.99
N THR A 55 -26.20 18.40 9.91
CA THR A 55 -26.01 17.83 8.56
C THR A 55 -25.80 18.93 7.52
N CYS A 56 -24.78 18.76 6.69
CA CYS A 56 -24.57 19.49 5.45
C CYS A 56 -25.05 18.63 4.27
N THR A 57 -26.21 18.96 3.71
CA THR A 57 -26.84 18.19 2.62
C THR A 57 -26.25 18.44 1.23
N ASN A 58 -25.40 19.47 1.07
CA ASN A 58 -24.67 19.68 -0.18
C ASN A 58 -23.30 20.31 0.11
N PHE A 59 -22.28 19.46 0.23
CA PHE A 59 -20.92 19.90 0.55
C PHE A 59 -20.11 20.39 -0.67
N SER A 60 -20.60 20.17 -1.90
CA SER A 60 -19.97 20.73 -3.10
C SER A 60 -20.30 22.23 -3.25
N ASP A 61 -21.49 22.67 -2.82
CA ASP A 61 -21.85 24.08 -2.73
C ASP A 61 -20.94 24.84 -1.73
N LYS A 62 -20.24 25.86 -2.24
CA LYS A 62 -19.29 26.66 -1.47
C LYS A 62 -19.94 27.49 -0.36
N ARG A 63 -21.17 27.98 -0.53
CA ARG A 63 -21.89 28.78 0.46
C ARG A 63 -22.40 27.89 1.59
N VAL A 64 -23.09 26.80 1.26
CA VAL A 64 -23.62 25.83 2.23
C VAL A 64 -22.48 25.23 3.07
N ARG A 65 -21.41 24.77 2.42
CA ARG A 65 -20.19 24.30 3.09
C ARG A 65 -19.57 25.36 4.01
N ASN A 66 -19.44 26.59 3.54
CA ASN A 66 -18.81 27.65 4.35
C ASN A 66 -19.64 27.99 5.60
N SER A 67 -20.97 27.93 5.53
CA SER A 67 -21.86 28.12 6.68
C SER A 67 -21.65 27.02 7.71
N PHE A 68 -21.76 25.75 7.29
CA PHE A 68 -21.56 24.58 8.14
C PHE A 68 -20.17 24.54 8.80
N LEU A 69 -19.11 24.90 8.05
CA LEU A 69 -17.74 24.97 8.56
C LEU A 69 -17.45 26.22 9.40
N LYS A 70 -18.31 27.24 9.42
CA LYS A 70 -18.18 28.38 10.33
C LYS A 70 -18.59 27.99 11.74
N GLU A 71 -19.66 27.23 11.86
CA GLU A 71 -20.26 26.80 13.13
C GLU A 71 -19.46 25.66 13.77
N TYR A 72 -19.22 24.58 13.03
CA TYR A 72 -18.60 23.36 13.58
C TYR A 72 -17.13 23.15 13.20
N GLY A 73 -16.59 23.95 12.28
CA GLY A 73 -15.30 23.67 11.64
C GLY A 73 -14.10 23.64 12.58
N LEU A 74 -14.21 24.28 13.76
CA LEU A 74 -13.15 24.35 14.76
C LEU A 74 -13.19 23.21 15.79
N ASN A 75 -14.24 22.40 15.82
CA ASN A 75 -14.42 21.34 16.80
C ASN A 75 -13.66 20.06 16.40
N SER A 76 -13.37 19.23 17.42
CA SER A 76 -12.97 17.83 17.28
C SER A 76 -14.16 16.90 17.50
N GLY A 77 -14.19 15.76 16.82
CA GLY A 77 -15.30 14.84 16.96
C GLY A 77 -15.36 13.72 15.92
N ILE A 78 -16.51 13.05 15.90
CA ILE A 78 -16.91 12.00 14.96
C ILE A 78 -17.87 12.57 13.92
N TYR A 79 -17.67 12.21 12.66
CA TYR A 79 -18.54 12.55 11.53
C TYR A 79 -18.92 11.31 10.74
N ILE A 80 -20.00 11.46 9.97
CA ILE A 80 -20.48 10.51 8.98
C ILE A 80 -20.53 11.19 7.60
N ILE A 81 -20.22 10.44 6.55
CA ILE A 81 -20.46 10.82 5.14
C ILE A 81 -21.39 9.75 4.59
N GLU A 82 -22.64 10.11 4.30
CA GLU A 82 -23.74 9.20 3.94
C GLU A 82 -24.19 9.49 2.50
N TYR A 83 -24.37 8.44 1.71
CA TYR A 83 -24.93 8.55 0.36
C TYR A 83 -26.45 8.74 0.44
N LYS A 84 -26.99 9.73 -0.28
CA LYS A 84 -28.38 10.18 -0.09
C LYS A 84 -29.45 9.15 -0.43
N TYR A 85 -29.15 8.21 -1.34
CA TYR A 85 -30.14 7.31 -1.93
C TYR A 85 -30.04 5.87 -1.38
N ASP A 86 -29.02 5.56 -0.57
CA ASP A 86 -28.95 4.32 0.23
C ASP A 86 -28.35 4.62 1.62
N PRO A 87 -29.15 4.61 2.70
CA PRO A 87 -28.69 4.88 4.07
C PRO A 87 -27.77 3.78 4.65
N LEU A 88 -27.57 2.66 3.94
CA LEU A 88 -26.56 1.66 4.28
C LEU A 88 -25.18 2.02 3.71
N ILE A 89 -25.07 3.05 2.86
CA ILE A 89 -23.80 3.44 2.24
C ILE A 89 -23.25 4.70 2.89
N TYR A 90 -22.43 4.48 3.91
CA TYR A 90 -21.77 5.56 4.62
C TYR A 90 -20.37 5.21 5.10
N TYR A 91 -19.63 6.27 5.45
CA TYR A 91 -18.32 6.30 6.08
C TYR A 91 -18.44 7.00 7.43
N ILE A 92 -17.81 6.47 8.48
CA ILE A 92 -17.63 7.13 9.78
C ILE A 92 -16.14 7.45 9.98
N GLY A 93 -15.80 8.63 10.47
CA GLY A 93 -14.43 8.96 10.81
C GLY A 93 -14.29 9.96 11.95
N ARG A 94 -13.09 10.05 12.52
CA ARG A 94 -12.73 11.05 13.52
C ARG A 94 -11.84 12.18 12.99
N THR A 95 -11.86 13.30 13.70
CA THR A 95 -10.90 14.40 13.49
C THR A 95 -10.68 15.24 14.74
N THR A 96 -9.49 15.82 14.86
CA THR A 96 -9.19 16.88 15.84
C THR A 96 -9.66 18.27 15.36
N LEU A 97 -10.08 18.40 14.10
CA LEU A 97 -10.51 19.66 13.48
C LEU A 97 -11.35 19.36 12.22
N PHE A 98 -12.66 19.58 12.27
CA PHE A 98 -13.57 19.27 11.14
C PHE A 98 -13.20 20.01 9.84
N LYS A 99 -12.93 21.32 9.91
CA LYS A 99 -12.57 22.15 8.75
C LYS A 99 -11.36 21.61 7.97
N ARG A 100 -10.33 21.13 8.68
CA ARG A 100 -9.15 20.52 8.06
C ARG A 100 -9.45 19.16 7.47
N ARG A 101 -10.20 18.31 8.18
CA ARG A 101 -10.51 16.94 7.70
C ARG A 101 -11.38 16.95 6.46
N PHE A 102 -12.45 17.74 6.43
CA PHE A 102 -13.32 17.81 5.26
C PHE A 102 -12.64 18.48 4.05
N HIS A 103 -11.79 19.48 4.28
CA HIS A 103 -10.94 20.04 3.21
C HIS A 103 -9.95 19.01 2.64
N ASN A 104 -9.42 18.13 3.49
CA ASN A 104 -8.56 17.04 3.05
C ASN A 104 -9.33 16.01 2.21
N HIS A 105 -10.53 15.59 2.63
CA HIS A 105 -11.37 14.71 1.80
C HIS A 105 -11.71 15.33 0.44
N PHE A 106 -12.10 16.62 0.43
CA PHE A 106 -12.45 17.35 -0.80
C PHE A 106 -11.26 17.55 -1.77
N LYS A 107 -10.03 17.31 -1.32
CA LYS A 107 -8.79 17.39 -2.13
C LYS A 107 -8.08 16.04 -2.30
N ALA A 108 -8.60 14.96 -1.71
CA ALA A 108 -7.91 13.69 -1.68
C ALA A 108 -8.19 12.90 -2.96
N ASP A 109 -7.20 12.88 -3.85
CA ASP A 109 -7.11 11.89 -4.91
C ASP A 109 -6.42 10.64 -4.35
N SER A 110 -7.20 9.73 -3.77
CA SER A 110 -6.69 8.50 -3.14
C SER A 110 -7.55 7.30 -3.48
N GLY A 111 -6.92 6.15 -3.79
CA GLY A 111 -7.58 4.88 -4.11
C GLY A 111 -8.34 4.21 -2.96
N SER A 112 -8.69 4.93 -1.90
CA SER A 112 -9.55 4.40 -0.83
C SER A 112 -11.00 4.26 -1.32
N LYS A 113 -11.72 3.25 -0.82
CA LYS A 113 -13.13 2.98 -1.15
C LYS A 113 -14.04 4.23 -1.06
N LEU A 114 -13.90 5.03 0.01
CA LEU A 114 -14.61 6.31 0.16
C LEU A 114 -14.37 7.28 -1.00
N HIS A 115 -13.11 7.65 -1.28
CA HIS A 115 -12.81 8.67 -2.29
C HIS A 115 -13.06 8.19 -3.72
N LEU A 116 -12.85 6.89 -4.01
CA LEU A 116 -13.26 6.30 -5.29
C LEU A 116 -14.77 6.41 -5.49
N PHE A 117 -15.57 6.03 -4.49
CA PHE A 117 -17.03 6.10 -4.59
C PHE A 117 -17.53 7.57 -4.67
N LEU A 118 -16.97 8.49 -3.88
CA LEU A 118 -17.24 9.94 -3.97
C LEU A 118 -16.93 10.50 -5.36
N ASN A 119 -15.82 10.08 -5.98
CA ASN A 119 -15.41 10.56 -7.31
C ASN A 119 -16.24 9.95 -8.46
N LEU A 120 -16.77 8.74 -8.28
CA LEU A 120 -17.66 8.08 -9.25
C LEU A 120 -19.08 8.64 -9.21
N VAL A 121 -19.60 8.90 -8.01
CA VAL A 121 -21.01 9.27 -7.76
C VAL A 121 -21.22 10.79 -7.73
N GLY A 122 -20.22 11.58 -7.33
CA GLY A 122 -20.32 13.03 -7.19
C GLY A 122 -20.64 13.48 -5.76
N TRP A 123 -20.05 14.61 -5.34
CA TRP A 123 -20.10 15.09 -3.95
C TRP A 123 -21.48 15.62 -3.54
N GLU A 124 -22.25 16.11 -4.49
CA GLU A 124 -23.62 16.61 -4.37
C GLU A 124 -24.62 15.51 -3.99
N HIS A 125 -24.27 14.23 -4.16
CA HIS A 125 -25.10 13.08 -3.80
C HIS A 125 -24.81 12.52 -2.39
N PHE A 126 -24.02 13.22 -1.57
CA PHE A 126 -23.71 12.84 -0.19
C PHE A 126 -24.14 13.91 0.84
N ASN A 127 -24.59 13.43 1.99
CA ASN A 127 -24.73 14.19 3.22
C ASN A 127 -23.43 14.09 4.03
N ILE A 128 -22.99 15.19 4.63
CA ILE A 128 -21.89 15.18 5.61
C ILE A 128 -22.45 15.65 6.95
N SER A 129 -22.41 14.77 7.95
CA SER A 129 -23.03 15.05 9.25
C SER A 129 -22.06 14.87 10.40
N ILE A 130 -22.25 15.64 11.46
CA ILE A 130 -21.51 15.53 12.71
C ILE A 130 -22.32 14.68 13.66
N VAL A 131 -21.71 13.62 14.17
CA VAL A 131 -22.32 12.64 15.07
C VAL A 131 -22.04 13.02 16.53
N GLU A 132 -20.81 13.42 16.83
CA GLU A 132 -20.41 13.68 18.22
C GLU A 132 -19.27 14.68 18.27
N ILE A 133 -19.39 15.72 19.09
CA ILE A 133 -18.28 16.59 19.46
C ILE A 133 -17.63 15.99 20.72
N CYS A 134 -16.35 15.62 20.64
CA CYS A 134 -15.63 15.04 21.77
C CYS A 134 -14.15 15.46 21.78
N THR A 135 -13.53 15.38 22.96
CA THR A 135 -12.14 15.79 23.17
C THR A 135 -11.16 14.89 22.42
N PRO A 136 -9.97 15.40 22.01
CA PRO A 136 -8.98 14.61 21.28
C PRO A 136 -8.60 13.27 21.92
N SER A 137 -8.59 13.20 23.26
CA SER A 137 -8.32 11.99 24.04
C SER A 137 -9.37 10.88 23.88
N LYS A 138 -10.64 11.24 23.59
CA LYS A 138 -11.75 10.28 23.41
C LYS A 138 -11.97 9.84 21.97
N LEU A 139 -11.44 10.57 20.98
CA LEU A 139 -11.71 10.31 19.56
C LEU A 139 -11.47 8.85 19.12
N GLY A 140 -10.42 8.21 19.63
CA GLY A 140 -10.08 6.82 19.24
C GLY A 140 -11.07 5.78 19.75
N SER A 141 -11.49 5.87 21.02
CA SER A 141 -12.47 4.94 21.59
C SER A 141 -13.88 5.20 21.04
N ARG A 142 -14.24 6.45 20.77
CA ARG A 142 -15.53 6.80 20.14
C ARG A 142 -15.58 6.36 18.68
N GLU A 143 -14.53 6.56 17.88
CA GLU A 143 -14.46 6.02 16.50
C GLU A 143 -14.63 4.50 16.50
N ASN A 144 -13.88 3.77 17.34
CA ASN A 144 -14.01 2.31 17.44
C ASN A 144 -15.43 1.86 17.86
N PHE A 145 -16.06 2.55 18.80
CA PHE A 145 -17.45 2.29 19.20
C PHE A 145 -18.42 2.38 18.00
N TYR A 146 -18.34 3.45 17.20
CA TYR A 146 -19.21 3.57 16.04
C TYR A 146 -18.86 2.54 14.94
N LEU A 147 -17.58 2.30 14.67
CA LEU A 147 -17.17 1.30 13.67
C LEU A 147 -17.64 -0.11 14.01
N GLN A 148 -17.58 -0.51 15.29
CA GLN A 148 -18.01 -1.83 15.75
C GLN A 148 -19.53 -2.01 15.75
N ASN A 149 -20.29 -0.99 16.15
CA ASN A 149 -21.76 -1.08 16.24
C ASN A 149 -22.47 -0.92 14.89
N TYR A 150 -21.85 -0.23 13.92
CA TYR A 150 -22.54 0.16 12.68
C TYR A 150 -21.93 -0.48 11.40
N LEU A 151 -20.66 -0.89 11.45
CA LEU A 151 -19.95 -1.56 10.35
C LEU A 151 -19.99 -0.81 9.00
N PRO A 152 -19.71 0.51 8.92
CA PRO A 152 -19.81 1.31 7.69
C PRO A 152 -19.07 0.71 6.48
N ILE A 153 -19.73 0.68 5.33
CA ILE A 153 -19.19 0.04 4.11
C ILE A 153 -17.97 0.76 3.52
N LEU A 154 -17.96 2.09 3.58
CA LEU A 154 -16.89 2.91 3.01
C LEU A 154 -15.63 2.97 3.92
N ASN A 155 -15.70 2.45 5.15
CA ASN A 155 -14.54 2.29 6.05
C ASN A 155 -13.73 1.03 5.78
N SER A 156 -14.29 0.05 5.06
CA SER A 156 -13.53 -1.13 4.66
C SER A 156 -12.43 -0.73 3.68
N VAL A 157 -11.17 -1.03 4.04
CA VAL A 157 -10.11 -1.14 3.03
C VAL A 157 -10.53 -2.30 2.11
N PHE A 158 -10.37 -2.16 0.79
CA PHE A 158 -10.50 -3.32 -0.10
C PHE A 158 -9.63 -4.46 0.44
N SER A 159 -10.20 -5.66 0.53
CA SER A 159 -9.45 -6.87 0.83
C SER A 159 -8.28 -6.95 -0.17
N SER A 160 -7.07 -7.10 0.36
CA SER A 160 -5.83 -6.68 -0.28
C SER A 160 -5.31 -7.64 -1.37
N SER A 161 -6.16 -7.91 -2.36
CA SER A 161 -5.87 -8.68 -3.58
C SER A 161 -6.41 -8.04 -4.87
N ILE A 162 -7.15 -6.93 -4.79
CA ILE A 162 -7.66 -6.21 -5.97
C ILE A 162 -6.86 -4.90 -6.12
N THR A 163 -5.81 -4.95 -6.94
CA THR A 163 -5.05 -3.76 -7.36
C THR A 163 -5.94 -2.82 -8.17
N GLU A 164 -5.74 -1.50 -8.01
CA GLU A 164 -6.46 -0.43 -8.74
C GLU A 164 -6.43 -0.64 -10.27
N VAL A 165 -5.38 -1.28 -10.78
CA VAL A 165 -5.22 -1.67 -12.18
C VAL A 165 -6.29 -2.66 -12.66
N LEU A 166 -6.72 -3.59 -11.80
CA LEU A 166 -7.77 -4.55 -12.14
C LEU A 166 -9.14 -3.86 -12.20
N ILE A 167 -9.45 -3.00 -11.22
CA ILE A 167 -10.70 -2.21 -11.22
C ILE A 167 -10.73 -1.27 -12.44
N ASN A 168 -9.66 -0.52 -12.72
CA ASN A 168 -9.60 0.33 -13.92
C ASN A 168 -9.72 -0.47 -15.23
N LYS A 169 -9.15 -1.68 -15.30
CA LYS A 169 -9.26 -2.55 -16.49
C LYS A 169 -10.66 -3.14 -16.64
N THR A 170 -11.24 -3.65 -15.56
CA THR A 170 -12.58 -4.26 -15.54
C THR A 170 -13.71 -3.23 -15.71
N LEU A 171 -13.60 -2.03 -15.13
CA LEU A 171 -14.59 -0.97 -15.35
C LEU A 171 -14.52 -0.44 -16.78
N LYS A 172 -13.32 -0.23 -17.33
CA LYS A 172 -13.15 0.23 -18.71
C LYS A 172 -13.54 -0.82 -19.75
N SER A 173 -13.35 -2.12 -19.47
CA SER A 173 -13.86 -3.20 -20.33
C SER A 173 -15.36 -3.43 -20.17
N LYS A 174 -15.94 -3.26 -18.97
CA LYS A 174 -17.40 -3.26 -18.76
C LYS A 174 -18.06 -2.12 -19.57
N LEU A 175 -17.40 -0.96 -19.67
CA LEU A 175 -17.90 0.20 -20.42
C LEU A 175 -18.06 -0.08 -21.94
N GLU A 176 -17.26 -0.98 -22.51
CA GLU A 176 -17.39 -1.42 -23.90
C GLU A 176 -18.30 -2.65 -24.07
N GLY A 177 -18.38 -3.52 -23.06
CA GLY A 177 -19.21 -4.73 -23.08
C GLY A 177 -20.70 -4.51 -22.80
N LEU A 178 -21.08 -3.51 -22.00
CA LEU A 178 -22.45 -3.34 -21.48
C LEU A 178 -23.40 -2.59 -22.43
N LYS A 179 -23.18 -2.67 -23.75
CA LYS A 179 -24.20 -2.37 -24.76
C LYS A 179 -25.22 -3.51 -24.95
N LEU A 180 -25.04 -4.66 -24.28
CA LEU A 180 -25.82 -5.87 -24.54
C LEU A 180 -26.29 -6.58 -23.25
N SER A 181 -27.61 -6.78 -23.19
CA SER A 181 -28.39 -7.76 -22.40
C SER A 181 -28.62 -7.57 -20.87
N ASN A 182 -29.86 -7.90 -20.47
CA ASN A 182 -30.54 -7.64 -19.18
C ASN A 182 -30.83 -8.96 -18.37
N TYR A 183 -31.48 -8.82 -17.20
CA TYR A 183 -32.08 -9.85 -16.27
C TYR A 183 -31.09 -10.59 -15.31
N SER A 184 -31.19 -10.64 -13.96
CA SER A 184 -32.27 -10.90 -12.94
C SER A 184 -32.29 -12.37 -12.43
N LEU A 185 -32.64 -12.77 -11.19
CA LEU A 185 -33.23 -12.12 -9.99
C LEU A 185 -33.05 -13.03 -8.70
N SER A 186 -32.99 -12.46 -7.47
CA SER A 186 -33.39 -13.07 -6.13
C SER A 186 -32.69 -14.37 -5.59
N SER A 187 -32.64 -14.76 -4.28
CA SER A 187 -32.95 -14.15 -2.96
C SER A 187 -32.60 -15.06 -1.74
N VAL A 188 -32.26 -14.47 -0.57
CA VAL A 188 -32.70 -14.85 0.82
C VAL A 188 -32.02 -15.98 1.67
N GLU A 189 -31.49 -15.57 2.86
CA GLU A 189 -31.49 -16.19 4.23
C GLU A 189 -31.02 -17.66 4.50
N THR A 190 -30.74 -18.17 5.72
CA THR A 190 -30.28 -17.65 7.06
C THR A 190 -29.44 -18.75 7.76
N LYS A 191 -28.89 -18.49 8.97
CA LYS A 191 -27.98 -19.41 9.69
C LYS A 191 -28.69 -20.52 10.46
N ASN A 192 -28.30 -21.78 10.21
CA ASN A 192 -28.11 -22.79 11.27
C ASN A 192 -27.17 -23.91 10.79
N ARG A 193 -26.86 -24.91 11.61
CA ARG A 193 -25.86 -25.98 11.33
C ARG A 193 -26.18 -26.75 10.04
N VAL A 194 -25.64 -26.30 8.91
CA VAL A 194 -25.84 -26.94 7.62
C VAL A 194 -24.87 -28.14 7.49
N PRO A 195 -25.36 -29.38 7.33
CA PRO A 195 -24.52 -30.52 6.98
C PRO A 195 -23.94 -30.30 5.57
N LEU A 196 -22.79 -30.90 5.26
CA LEU A 196 -22.15 -30.75 3.97
C LEU A 196 -21.97 -32.10 3.28
N TYR A 197 -22.43 -32.18 2.04
CA TYR A 197 -22.10 -33.21 1.07
C TYR A 197 -21.05 -32.63 0.13
N ILE A 198 -19.86 -33.24 0.10
CA ILE A 198 -18.73 -32.75 -0.67
C ILE A 198 -18.37 -33.78 -1.74
N TYR A 199 -18.47 -33.36 -3.00
CA TYR A 199 -18.24 -34.19 -4.17
C TYR A 199 -16.97 -33.74 -4.89
N ASP A 200 -16.14 -34.68 -5.33
CA ASP A 200 -15.03 -34.38 -6.24
C ASP A 200 -15.56 -34.19 -7.67
N ILE A 201 -15.00 -33.22 -8.40
CA ILE A 201 -15.34 -32.91 -9.79
C ILE A 201 -14.07 -32.67 -10.61
N ASP A 202 -14.04 -33.22 -11.82
CA ASP A 202 -13.00 -33.00 -12.82
C ASP A 202 -13.60 -32.57 -14.18
N ASP A 203 -12.78 -32.58 -15.23
CA ASP A 203 -13.22 -32.21 -16.58
C ASP A 203 -14.22 -33.22 -17.18
N ASN A 204 -14.25 -34.46 -16.68
CA ASN A 204 -15.04 -35.59 -17.18
C ASN A 204 -16.40 -35.72 -16.48
N GLY A 205 -16.48 -35.42 -15.18
CA GLY A 205 -17.72 -35.54 -14.42
C GLY A 205 -17.63 -35.16 -12.95
N ILE A 206 -18.75 -35.37 -12.24
CA ILE A 206 -18.83 -35.32 -10.78
C ILE A 206 -18.76 -36.75 -10.27
N ASN A 207 -17.87 -37.02 -9.32
CA ASN A 207 -17.86 -38.28 -8.59
C ASN A 207 -19.13 -38.36 -7.73
N GLN A 208 -19.97 -39.38 -7.96
CA GLN A 208 -21.26 -39.54 -7.27
C GLN A 208 -21.13 -39.87 -5.77
N TYR A 209 -19.95 -40.31 -5.31
CA TYR A 209 -19.69 -40.59 -3.90
C TYR A 209 -19.37 -39.31 -3.13
N ALA A 210 -20.31 -38.85 -2.30
CA ALA A 210 -20.14 -37.68 -1.43
C ALA A 210 -19.36 -38.02 -0.15
N THR A 211 -18.44 -37.16 0.26
CA THR A 211 -17.94 -37.12 1.64
C THR A 211 -18.88 -36.26 2.47
N TYR A 212 -19.50 -36.86 3.49
CA TYR A 212 -20.43 -36.20 4.40
C TYR A 212 -19.72 -35.59 5.62
N PHE A 213 -20.16 -34.40 6.04
CA PHE A 213 -19.76 -33.74 7.29
C PHE A 213 -20.97 -33.13 7.99
N ASN A 214 -21.03 -33.19 9.33
CA ASN A 214 -22.13 -32.64 10.12
C ASN A 214 -22.10 -31.10 10.20
N SER A 215 -20.98 -30.48 9.83
CA SER A 215 -20.87 -29.02 9.77
C SER A 215 -19.75 -28.51 8.87
N ILE A 216 -19.89 -27.25 8.45
CA ILE A 216 -18.84 -26.45 7.79
C ILE A 216 -17.52 -26.43 8.59
N ARG A 217 -17.59 -26.41 9.92
CA ARG A 217 -16.39 -26.40 10.79
C ARG A 217 -15.63 -27.72 10.75
N GLU A 218 -16.35 -28.84 10.68
CA GLU A 218 -15.78 -30.18 10.59
C GLU A 218 -15.10 -30.40 9.23
N ALA A 219 -15.81 -30.11 8.14
CA ALA A 219 -15.27 -30.14 6.78
C ALA A 219 -14.06 -29.20 6.60
N SER A 220 -14.08 -28.02 7.24
CA SER A 220 -12.99 -27.06 7.21
C SER A 220 -11.68 -27.63 7.77
N LEU A 221 -11.76 -28.30 8.92
CA LEU A 221 -10.62 -28.91 9.58
C LEU A 221 -10.11 -30.11 8.77
N ALA A 222 -11.01 -30.99 8.33
CA ALA A 222 -10.67 -32.19 7.57
C ALA A 222 -10.02 -31.88 6.21
N LEU A 223 -10.47 -30.85 5.51
CA LEU A 223 -9.99 -30.50 4.17
C LEU A 223 -8.93 -29.39 4.15
N ASN A 224 -8.59 -28.81 5.31
CA ASN A 224 -7.74 -27.61 5.44
C ASN A 224 -8.20 -26.48 4.48
N ILE A 225 -9.51 -26.20 4.52
CA ILE A 225 -10.18 -25.12 3.80
C ILE A 225 -10.79 -24.17 4.83
N ASN A 226 -10.72 -22.86 4.59
CA ASN A 226 -11.33 -21.87 5.49
C ASN A 226 -12.86 -22.09 5.60
N PRO A 227 -13.49 -22.10 6.79
CA PRO A 227 -14.94 -22.28 6.94
C PRO A 227 -15.75 -21.28 6.11
N THR A 228 -15.24 -20.06 5.97
CA THR A 228 -15.83 -19.00 5.15
C THR A 228 -15.87 -19.41 3.68
N SER A 229 -14.81 -20.02 3.16
CA SER A 229 -14.77 -20.50 1.76
C SER A 229 -15.72 -21.68 1.53
N LEU A 230 -15.79 -22.65 2.46
CA LEU A 230 -16.81 -23.70 2.38
C LEU A 230 -18.24 -23.15 2.45
N SER A 231 -18.47 -22.06 3.19
CA SER A 231 -19.78 -21.39 3.23
C SER A 231 -20.11 -20.64 1.95
N GLN A 232 -19.12 -20.02 1.30
CA GLN A 232 -19.28 -19.22 0.09
C GLN A 232 -19.62 -20.04 -1.15
N TYR A 233 -19.04 -21.24 -1.28
CA TYR A 233 -19.24 -22.11 -2.45
C TYR A 233 -20.36 -23.14 -2.23
N ARG A 234 -20.95 -23.20 -1.04
CA ARG A 234 -22.06 -24.12 -0.70
C ARG A 234 -23.28 -23.84 -1.59
N ASP A 235 -23.85 -24.90 -2.16
CA ASP A 235 -25.07 -24.87 -3.00
C ASP A 235 -24.92 -24.12 -4.33
N THR A 236 -23.74 -23.55 -4.64
CA THR A 236 -23.53 -22.67 -5.80
C THR A 236 -23.38 -23.39 -7.14
N SER A 237 -23.17 -24.71 -7.14
CA SER A 237 -22.67 -25.48 -8.30
C SER A 237 -21.29 -25.06 -8.82
N ILE A 238 -20.55 -24.19 -8.11
CA ILE A 238 -19.22 -23.73 -8.50
C ILE A 238 -18.16 -24.52 -7.71
N PRO A 239 -17.17 -25.17 -8.35
CA PRO A 239 -16.17 -25.95 -7.66
C PRO A 239 -15.11 -25.08 -6.96
N TYR A 240 -14.81 -25.38 -5.70
CA TYR A 240 -13.68 -24.83 -4.96
C TYR A 240 -12.60 -25.91 -4.76
N ARG A 241 -11.42 -25.73 -5.36
CA ARG A 241 -10.32 -26.72 -5.35
C ARG A 241 -10.80 -28.13 -5.79
N ASN A 242 -11.51 -28.20 -6.91
CA ASN A 242 -12.07 -29.43 -7.49
C ASN A 242 -13.13 -30.12 -6.61
N LYS A 243 -13.71 -29.40 -5.64
CA LYS A 243 -14.78 -29.90 -4.78
C LYS A 243 -16.05 -29.05 -4.92
N LEU A 244 -17.16 -29.72 -5.23
CA LEU A 244 -18.49 -29.15 -5.06
C LEU A 244 -18.92 -29.35 -3.61
N VAL A 245 -19.65 -28.38 -3.07
CA VAL A 245 -20.08 -28.35 -1.67
C VAL A 245 -21.58 -28.07 -1.66
N TYR A 246 -22.36 -28.95 -1.07
CA TYR A 246 -23.82 -28.80 -0.97
C TYR A 246 -24.32 -29.04 0.44
N SER A 247 -25.45 -28.41 0.76
CA SER A 247 -26.24 -28.63 1.98
C SER A 247 -27.03 -29.94 1.96
N ASN A 248 -27.38 -30.43 0.78
CA ASN A 248 -28.15 -31.65 0.52
C ASN A 248 -27.43 -32.52 -0.53
N PRO A 249 -27.78 -33.81 -0.69
CA PRO A 249 -27.28 -34.62 -1.79
C PRO A 249 -27.64 -34.02 -3.15
N ILE A 250 -26.78 -34.21 -4.15
CA ILE A 250 -27.10 -33.91 -5.55
C ILE A 250 -28.08 -34.98 -6.05
N GLU A 251 -29.26 -34.56 -6.52
CA GLU A 251 -30.27 -35.43 -7.13
C GLU A 251 -30.07 -35.57 -8.66
N ASP A 252 -29.65 -34.49 -9.32
CA ASP A 252 -29.46 -34.39 -10.77
C ASP A 252 -28.02 -33.97 -11.08
N PHE A 253 -27.14 -34.97 -11.21
CA PHE A 253 -25.70 -34.76 -11.43
C PHE A 253 -25.41 -34.12 -12.79
N ASP A 254 -26.16 -34.46 -13.84
CA ASP A 254 -25.93 -33.93 -15.18
C ASP A 254 -26.25 -32.42 -15.24
N LYS A 255 -27.38 -32.00 -14.66
CA LYS A 255 -27.76 -30.60 -14.55
C LYS A 255 -26.81 -29.79 -13.66
N VAL A 256 -26.35 -30.37 -12.55
CA VAL A 256 -25.32 -29.72 -11.71
C VAL A 256 -23.99 -29.61 -12.46
N PHE A 257 -23.60 -30.63 -13.22
CA PHE A 257 -22.36 -30.61 -14.01
C PHE A 257 -22.43 -29.57 -15.14
N GLU A 258 -23.54 -29.50 -15.87
CA GLU A 258 -23.80 -28.41 -16.83
C GLU A 258 -23.78 -27.02 -16.17
N SER A 259 -24.45 -26.87 -15.02
CA SER A 259 -24.46 -25.62 -14.24
C SER A 259 -23.03 -25.23 -13.84
N SER A 260 -22.22 -26.18 -13.39
CA SER A 260 -20.82 -25.93 -13.03
C SER A 260 -19.98 -25.47 -14.23
N ARG A 261 -20.20 -26.04 -15.42
CA ARG A 261 -19.55 -25.63 -16.68
C ARG A 261 -20.04 -24.26 -17.19
N LYS A 262 -21.31 -23.91 -16.99
CA LYS A 262 -21.91 -22.61 -17.39
C LYS A 262 -21.52 -21.47 -16.45
N ASN A 263 -21.46 -21.74 -15.14
CA ASN A 263 -21.22 -20.74 -14.09
C ASN A 263 -19.73 -20.61 -13.70
N THR A 264 -18.87 -21.56 -14.10
CA THR A 264 -17.41 -21.38 -14.02
C THR A 264 -16.95 -20.63 -15.27
N PRO A 265 -16.43 -19.38 -15.19
CA PRO A 265 -15.93 -18.68 -16.36
C PRO A 265 -14.84 -19.48 -17.06
N GLN A 266 -14.92 -19.56 -18.39
CA GLN A 266 -14.06 -20.42 -19.24
C GLN A 266 -12.58 -20.34 -18.80
N GLY A 267 -12.07 -21.42 -18.20
CA GLY A 267 -10.67 -21.55 -17.74
C GLY A 267 -10.41 -21.49 -16.22
N LEU A 268 -11.42 -21.24 -15.37
CA LEU A 268 -11.18 -21.06 -13.92
C LEU A 268 -10.80 -22.33 -13.13
N LEU A 269 -11.04 -23.54 -13.67
CA LEU A 269 -10.52 -24.82 -13.14
C LEU A 269 -8.98 -24.85 -13.00
N ASN A 270 -8.25 -23.98 -13.72
CA ASN A 270 -6.80 -23.82 -13.56
C ASN A 270 -6.38 -22.66 -12.63
N VAL A 271 -7.27 -21.70 -12.32
CA VAL A 271 -6.91 -20.46 -11.59
C VAL A 271 -6.89 -20.63 -10.07
N LEU A 272 -7.58 -21.65 -9.53
CA LEU A 272 -7.56 -21.99 -8.10
C LEU A 272 -6.44 -22.97 -7.69
N LYS A 273 -5.59 -23.40 -8.64
CA LYS A 273 -4.39 -24.20 -8.32
C LYS A 273 -3.38 -23.32 -7.57
N PRO A 274 -2.83 -23.76 -6.42
CA PRO A 274 -1.76 -23.05 -5.75
C PRO A 274 -0.60 -22.81 -6.72
N VAL A 275 -0.28 -21.55 -7.02
CA VAL A 275 0.85 -21.20 -7.89
C VAL A 275 2.12 -21.68 -7.19
N LYS A 276 2.68 -22.77 -7.72
CA LYS A 276 3.98 -23.28 -7.33
C LYS A 276 5.04 -22.22 -7.66
N ILE A 277 6.01 -22.05 -6.77
CA ILE A 277 7.09 -21.07 -6.93
C ILE A 277 8.41 -21.82 -7.00
N TRP A 278 9.02 -21.80 -8.17
CA TRP A 278 10.37 -22.30 -8.37
C TRP A 278 11.33 -21.18 -7.98
N ALA A 279 12.08 -21.40 -6.89
CA ALA A 279 13.07 -20.45 -6.39
C ALA A 279 14.47 -21.04 -6.58
N TYR A 280 15.25 -20.41 -7.45
CA TYR A 280 16.62 -20.82 -7.77
C TYR A 280 17.60 -19.85 -7.12
N ASP A 281 18.64 -20.35 -6.47
CA ASP A 281 19.74 -19.51 -5.99
C ASP A 281 20.44 -18.83 -7.18
N ALA A 282 20.70 -17.53 -7.08
CA ALA A 282 21.15 -16.74 -8.22
C ALA A 282 22.60 -16.95 -8.63
N LYS A 283 23.42 -17.66 -7.83
CA LYS A 283 24.81 -18.01 -8.17
C LYS A 283 24.94 -19.45 -8.69
N THR A 284 24.20 -20.38 -8.09
CA THR A 284 24.31 -21.82 -8.39
C THR A 284 23.23 -22.33 -9.34
N LEU A 285 22.15 -21.57 -9.54
CA LEU A 285 20.94 -21.94 -10.26
C LEU A 285 20.30 -23.27 -9.80
N LYS A 286 20.60 -23.70 -8.57
CA LYS A 286 19.95 -24.83 -7.92
C LYS A 286 18.68 -24.38 -7.24
N LEU A 287 17.67 -25.26 -7.19
CA LEU A 287 16.46 -25.03 -6.41
C LEU A 287 16.81 -24.98 -4.91
N ILE A 288 16.36 -23.93 -4.23
CA ILE A 288 16.75 -23.62 -2.84
C ILE A 288 16.32 -24.74 -1.85
N GLU A 289 15.24 -25.45 -2.14
CA GLU A 289 14.75 -26.62 -1.38
C GLU A 289 14.73 -27.91 -2.24
N GLY A 290 15.53 -27.96 -3.30
CA GLY A 290 15.53 -29.05 -4.30
C GLY A 290 14.22 -29.20 -5.12
N SER A 291 13.16 -28.50 -4.73
CA SER A 291 11.80 -28.63 -5.24
C SER A 291 11.08 -27.27 -5.23
N PRO A 292 10.00 -27.08 -6.03
CA PRO A 292 9.23 -25.85 -6.01
C PRO A 292 8.32 -25.76 -4.79
N PHE A 293 8.26 -24.58 -4.17
CA PHE A 293 7.32 -24.30 -3.08
C PHE A 293 5.87 -24.47 -3.56
N VAL A 294 5.06 -25.22 -2.82
CA VAL A 294 3.64 -25.45 -3.16
C VAL A 294 2.76 -24.19 -3.10
N SER A 295 3.25 -23.07 -2.54
CA SER A 295 2.54 -21.79 -2.57
C SER A 295 3.46 -20.59 -2.36
N LYS A 296 2.97 -19.41 -2.78
CA LYS A 296 3.57 -18.10 -2.45
C LYS A 296 3.71 -17.84 -0.94
N THR A 297 2.83 -18.40 -0.10
CA THR A 297 2.91 -18.25 1.36
C THR A 297 4.11 -19.04 1.92
N LEU A 298 4.30 -20.28 1.48
CA LEU A 298 5.44 -21.09 1.88
C LEU A 298 6.76 -20.47 1.41
N ALA A 299 6.83 -20.07 0.14
CA ALA A 299 7.99 -19.35 -0.42
C ALA A 299 8.31 -18.06 0.37
N SER A 300 7.28 -17.29 0.76
CA SER A 300 7.43 -16.06 1.56
C SER A 300 8.02 -16.33 2.94
N SER A 301 7.61 -17.43 3.58
CA SER A 301 8.13 -17.86 4.88
C SER A 301 9.59 -18.32 4.79
N VAL A 302 9.89 -19.27 3.90
CA VAL A 302 11.22 -19.89 3.78
C VAL A 302 12.27 -18.89 3.28
N LEU A 303 11.96 -18.12 2.23
CA LEU A 303 12.87 -17.09 1.72
C LEU A 303 12.90 -15.85 2.64
N GLY A 304 12.00 -15.74 3.62
CA GLY A 304 11.88 -14.60 4.53
C GLY A 304 11.70 -13.26 3.82
N ILE A 305 10.85 -13.23 2.79
CA ILE A 305 10.50 -12.06 1.96
C ILE A 305 8.98 -11.90 1.93
N ARG A 306 8.46 -10.67 1.78
CA ARG A 306 7.01 -10.44 1.73
C ARG A 306 6.41 -10.99 0.43
N ARG A 307 5.18 -11.52 0.48
CA ARG A 307 4.43 -11.99 -0.71
C ARG A 307 4.37 -10.97 -1.85
N SER A 308 4.18 -9.68 -1.55
CA SER A 308 4.20 -8.61 -2.56
C SER A 308 5.54 -8.44 -3.29
N VAL A 309 6.65 -8.84 -2.65
CA VAL A 309 7.98 -8.87 -3.29
C VAL A 309 8.08 -10.09 -4.23
N ILE A 310 7.55 -11.24 -3.82
CA ILE A 310 7.41 -12.41 -4.71
C ILE A 310 6.59 -12.03 -5.95
N ASP A 311 5.43 -11.42 -5.77
CA ASP A 311 4.53 -11.02 -6.87
C ASP A 311 5.20 -10.03 -7.85
N TYR A 312 6.08 -9.15 -7.37
CA TYR A 312 6.81 -8.20 -8.20
C TYR A 312 7.95 -8.85 -9.01
N PHE A 313 8.70 -9.78 -8.41
CA PHE A 313 9.88 -10.40 -9.00
C PHE A 313 9.62 -11.72 -9.75
N LEU A 314 8.42 -12.29 -9.63
CA LEU A 314 8.02 -13.53 -10.33
C LEU A 314 8.13 -13.38 -11.85
N ASP A 315 8.83 -14.33 -12.48
CA ASP A 315 9.09 -14.40 -13.92
C ASP A 315 9.82 -13.17 -14.51
N LYS A 316 10.50 -12.36 -13.68
CA LYS A 316 11.22 -11.15 -14.13
C LYS A 316 12.69 -11.37 -14.49
N GLY A 317 13.27 -12.53 -14.17
CA GLY A 317 14.70 -12.78 -14.38
C GLY A 317 15.62 -11.83 -13.60
N LYS A 318 15.19 -11.34 -12.42
CA LYS A 318 15.92 -10.37 -11.59
C LYS A 318 16.00 -10.81 -10.12
N PRO A 319 17.20 -11.08 -9.57
CA PRO A 319 17.34 -11.62 -8.22
C PRO A 319 17.66 -10.56 -7.14
N GLU A 320 17.90 -9.30 -7.52
CA GLU A 320 18.50 -8.27 -6.65
C GLU A 320 17.57 -7.80 -5.52
N GLY A 321 16.25 -7.99 -5.65
CA GLY A 321 15.26 -7.67 -4.60
C GLY A 321 14.75 -8.86 -3.80
N VAL A 322 15.20 -10.07 -4.10
CA VAL A 322 14.67 -11.35 -3.56
C VAL A 322 15.79 -12.18 -2.93
N LYS A 323 16.67 -11.49 -2.19
CA LYS A 323 17.83 -12.03 -1.47
C LYS A 323 18.77 -12.87 -2.35
N GLY A 324 18.86 -12.58 -3.65
CA GLY A 324 19.66 -13.36 -4.58
C GLY A 324 19.04 -14.69 -4.96
N SER A 325 17.73 -14.69 -5.21
CA SER A 325 16.99 -15.85 -5.73
C SER A 325 16.23 -15.45 -6.99
N TYR A 326 16.28 -16.22 -8.06
CA TYR A 326 15.34 -16.08 -9.17
C TYR A 326 14.02 -16.77 -8.83
N LEU A 327 12.90 -16.10 -9.08
CA LEU A 327 11.56 -16.64 -8.82
C LEU A 327 10.79 -16.83 -10.13
N TYR A 328 10.27 -18.03 -10.36
CA TYR A 328 9.45 -18.36 -11.52
C TYR A 328 8.16 -19.09 -11.15
N SER A 329 7.11 -18.89 -11.95
CA SER A 329 5.81 -19.57 -11.85
C SER A 329 5.77 -20.93 -12.54
N ARG A 330 6.90 -21.35 -13.11
CA ARG A 330 7.16 -22.61 -13.81
C ARG A 330 8.64 -22.99 -13.67
N PRO A 331 9.06 -24.23 -13.99
CA PRO A 331 10.49 -24.50 -14.17
C PRO A 331 11.07 -23.64 -15.30
N ILE A 332 12.32 -23.22 -15.11
CA ILE A 332 13.12 -22.51 -16.12
C ILE A 332 13.47 -23.50 -17.25
N LYS A 333 13.38 -23.05 -18.51
CA LYS A 333 13.80 -23.86 -19.68
C LYS A 333 15.32 -23.84 -19.81
N GLU A 334 15.91 -24.87 -20.41
CA GLU A 334 17.37 -24.98 -20.56
C GLU A 334 18.01 -23.79 -21.30
N THR A 335 17.30 -23.21 -22.28
CA THR A 335 17.73 -22.00 -23.00
C THR A 335 17.74 -20.74 -22.12
N GLU A 336 16.74 -20.61 -21.25
CA GLU A 336 16.67 -19.54 -20.25
C GLU A 336 17.76 -19.74 -19.20
N MET A 337 17.99 -20.98 -18.76
CA MET A 337 19.03 -21.32 -17.80
C MET A 337 20.43 -20.93 -18.31
N LYS A 338 20.75 -21.18 -19.59
CA LYS A 338 22.00 -20.70 -20.22
C LYS A 338 22.16 -19.18 -20.11
N SER A 339 21.13 -18.41 -20.49
CA SER A 339 21.16 -16.94 -20.35
C SER A 339 21.29 -16.43 -18.90
N LEU A 340 20.84 -17.22 -17.92
CA LEU A 340 20.99 -16.90 -16.50
C LEU A 340 22.38 -17.27 -15.95
N ILE A 341 23.07 -18.25 -16.53
CA ILE A 341 24.47 -18.58 -16.19
C ILE A 341 25.35 -17.37 -16.52
N ASP A 342 25.31 -16.87 -17.76
CA ASP A 342 26.09 -15.72 -18.23
C ASP A 342 25.85 -14.46 -17.38
N LEU A 343 24.61 -14.28 -16.89
CA LEU A 343 24.23 -13.20 -15.99
C LEU A 343 24.72 -13.44 -14.55
N SER A 344 24.69 -14.69 -14.06
CA SER A 344 25.03 -15.06 -12.68
C SER A 344 26.50 -14.79 -12.33
N GLU A 345 27.42 -14.98 -13.29
CA GLU A 345 28.85 -14.72 -13.12
C GLU A 345 29.16 -13.24 -12.83
N ASN A 346 28.31 -12.34 -13.32
CA ASN A 346 28.50 -10.88 -13.25
C ASN A 346 27.57 -10.19 -12.22
N LEU A 347 26.85 -10.96 -11.39
CA LEU A 347 25.65 -10.46 -10.72
C LEU A 347 25.91 -9.79 -9.36
N GLN A 348 25.80 -8.45 -9.32
CA GLN A 348 25.97 -7.67 -8.10
C GLN A 348 24.71 -7.71 -7.21
N LEU A 349 24.65 -8.69 -6.31
CA LEU A 349 23.53 -8.97 -5.39
C LEU A 349 23.35 -7.96 -4.23
N GLY A 350 23.44 -6.65 -4.49
CA GLY A 350 23.03 -5.58 -3.57
C GLY A 350 23.56 -5.73 -2.15
N ASN A 351 22.68 -6.06 -1.20
CA ASN A 351 23.06 -6.23 0.21
C ASN A 351 23.97 -7.44 0.48
N LYS A 352 23.99 -8.49 -0.37
CA LYS A 352 24.82 -9.71 -0.25
C LYS A 352 26.26 -9.54 -0.80
N ILE A 353 26.70 -8.30 -1.03
CA ILE A 353 28.09 -8.02 -1.41
C ILE A 353 28.96 -8.09 -0.15
N GLU A 354 30.11 -8.76 -0.24
CA GLU A 354 31.09 -8.80 0.83
C GLU A 354 31.65 -7.40 1.12
N VAL A 355 31.83 -7.07 2.38
CA VAL A 355 32.33 -5.76 2.80
C VAL A 355 33.62 -5.92 3.59
N TRP A 356 34.70 -5.40 3.02
CA TRP A 356 36.00 -5.29 3.63
C TRP A 356 36.02 -4.02 4.48
N VAL A 357 36.24 -4.16 5.79
CA VAL A 357 36.18 -3.07 6.75
C VAL A 357 37.51 -2.91 7.45
N TYR A 358 38.17 -1.79 7.18
CA TYR A 358 39.49 -1.49 7.72
C TYR A 358 39.41 -0.43 8.80
N ASN A 359 40.20 -0.59 9.86
CA ASN A 359 40.48 0.49 10.80
C ASN A 359 41.19 1.62 10.04
N ALA A 360 40.69 2.86 10.13
CA ALA A 360 41.25 3.97 9.36
C ALA A 360 42.64 4.42 9.82
N HIS A 361 43.09 3.99 11.01
CA HIS A 361 44.42 4.31 11.53
C HIS A 361 45.44 3.19 11.29
N THR A 362 45.07 1.92 11.45
CA THR A 362 46.00 0.78 11.28
C THR A 362 45.90 0.07 9.94
N LEU A 363 44.82 0.30 9.17
CA LEU A 363 44.45 -0.44 7.95
C LEU A 363 44.38 -1.97 8.13
N GLU A 364 44.18 -2.43 9.36
CA GLU A 364 43.86 -3.82 9.70
C GLU A 364 42.36 -4.06 9.54
N LEU A 365 41.98 -5.31 9.25
CA LEU A 365 40.58 -5.72 9.12
C LEU A 365 39.91 -5.82 10.50
N ILE A 366 38.81 -5.09 10.69
CA ILE A 366 38.06 -5.03 11.96
C ILE A 366 37.55 -6.42 12.43
N ASN A 367 37.32 -7.34 11.49
CA ASN A 367 36.85 -8.70 11.76
C ASN A 367 37.87 -9.79 11.37
N ASN A 368 39.14 -9.43 11.05
CA ASN A 368 40.15 -10.29 10.41
C ASN A 368 39.74 -10.92 9.06
N SER A 369 38.52 -10.68 8.59
CA SER A 369 37.93 -11.15 7.34
C SER A 369 36.92 -10.11 6.82
N PRO A 370 36.49 -10.18 5.54
CA PRO A 370 35.32 -9.44 5.10
C PRO A 370 34.05 -9.91 5.81
N PHE A 371 33.08 -9.00 5.96
CA PHE A 371 31.71 -9.35 6.32
C PHE A 371 30.99 -9.94 5.10
N CYS A 372 30.23 -11.03 5.29
CA CYS A 372 29.51 -11.72 4.22
C CYS A 372 28.43 -10.86 3.52
N SER A 373 28.03 -9.74 4.12
CA SER A 373 27.03 -8.83 3.56
C SER A 373 27.13 -7.41 4.13
N ILE A 374 26.58 -6.43 3.41
CA ILE A 374 26.39 -5.05 3.90
C ILE A 374 25.53 -5.04 5.17
N GLN A 375 24.59 -5.98 5.30
CA GLN A 375 23.73 -6.08 6.48
C GLN A 375 24.49 -6.59 7.71
N ASP A 376 25.44 -7.52 7.55
CA ASP A 376 26.22 -8.06 8.66
C ASP A 376 27.20 -7.02 9.20
N ALA A 377 27.87 -6.28 8.32
CA ALA A 377 28.67 -5.11 8.70
C ALA A 377 27.80 -4.06 9.43
N ALA A 378 26.58 -3.80 8.95
CA ALA A 378 25.67 -2.86 9.60
C ALA A 378 25.21 -3.32 10.98
N ASN A 379 24.94 -4.63 11.15
CA ASN A 379 24.59 -5.22 12.43
C ASN A 379 25.76 -5.11 13.43
N TYR A 380 27.00 -5.41 13.01
CA TYR A 380 28.20 -5.31 13.83
C TYR A 380 28.42 -3.89 14.40
N PHE A 381 28.25 -2.85 13.57
CA PHE A 381 28.36 -1.47 14.02
C PHE A 381 27.08 -0.89 14.66
N ASN A 382 26.01 -1.70 14.78
CA ASN A 382 24.68 -1.28 15.25
C ASN A 382 24.12 -0.04 14.49
N VAL A 383 24.17 -0.08 13.16
CA VAL A 383 23.67 0.98 12.27
C VAL A 383 22.75 0.44 11.19
N ASN A 384 22.06 1.35 10.50
CA ASN A 384 21.28 0.98 9.32
C ASN A 384 22.20 0.61 8.15
N TYR A 385 21.88 -0.43 7.37
CA TYR A 385 22.67 -0.85 6.19
C TYR A 385 22.90 0.27 5.16
N ARG A 386 21.99 1.26 5.08
CA ARG A 386 22.14 2.45 4.23
C ARG A 386 23.25 3.40 4.69
N THR A 387 23.72 3.29 5.93
CA THR A 387 24.91 4.00 6.42
C THR A 387 26.16 3.40 5.79
N ILE A 388 26.33 2.08 5.90
CA ILE A 388 27.45 1.35 5.29
C ILE A 388 27.47 1.56 3.78
N SER A 389 26.32 1.34 3.11
CA SER A 389 26.17 1.48 1.65
C SER A 389 26.46 2.90 1.11
N ARG A 390 26.46 3.95 1.94
CA ARG A 390 26.81 5.33 1.51
C ARG A 390 28.30 5.63 1.58
N HIS A 391 29.03 4.91 2.41
CA HIS A 391 30.47 5.09 2.63
C HIS A 391 31.31 4.00 1.97
N LEU A 392 30.65 3.08 1.26
CA LEU A 392 31.27 1.99 0.51
C LEU A 392 32.01 2.54 -0.72
N ASP A 393 33.30 2.21 -0.83
CA ASP A 393 34.25 2.64 -1.87
C ASP A 393 34.50 4.17 -1.97
N THR A 394 34.09 4.98 -0.99
CA THR A 394 34.20 6.46 -1.08
C THR A 394 35.60 7.00 -0.84
N LYS A 395 36.55 6.18 -0.38
CA LYS A 395 37.85 6.57 0.19
C LYS A 395 37.76 7.52 1.40
N LEU A 396 36.57 7.72 1.99
CA LEU A 396 36.37 8.58 3.17
C LEU A 396 36.20 7.74 4.44
N ALA A 397 36.91 8.11 5.49
CA ALA A 397 36.85 7.42 6.77
C ALA A 397 35.58 7.83 7.54
N THR A 398 34.86 6.90 8.16
CA THR A 398 33.61 7.22 8.86
C THR A 398 33.61 6.66 10.28
N MET A 399 33.10 7.45 11.23
CA MET A 399 33.04 7.07 12.64
C MET A 399 31.84 6.14 12.89
N GLN A 400 32.10 4.88 13.22
CA GLN A 400 31.09 3.85 13.50
C GLN A 400 31.41 3.15 14.82
N ASN A 401 30.48 3.13 15.77
CA ASN A 401 30.67 2.61 17.12
C ASN A 401 31.98 3.08 17.83
N LYS A 402 32.30 4.37 17.72
CA LYS A 402 33.55 5.01 18.20
C LYS A 402 34.86 4.58 17.52
N ILE A 403 34.79 3.75 16.48
CA ILE A 403 35.94 3.36 15.65
C ILE A 403 35.86 4.13 14.32
N LEU A 404 36.97 4.70 13.88
CA LEU A 404 37.06 5.32 12.55
C LEU A 404 37.40 4.21 11.53
N VAL A 405 36.55 4.02 10.52
CA VAL A 405 36.67 2.89 9.58
C VAL A 405 36.49 3.28 8.11
N TYR A 406 37.08 2.50 7.22
CA TYR A 406 36.81 2.51 5.77
C TYR A 406 35.97 1.29 5.36
N PHE A 407 35.15 1.44 4.32
CA PHE A 407 34.32 0.38 3.75
C PHE A 407 34.65 0.18 2.26
N PHE A 408 34.99 -1.05 1.85
CA PHE A 408 35.26 -1.39 0.44
C PHE A 408 34.54 -2.68 0.02
N LYS A 409 34.18 -2.79 -1.26
CA LYS A 409 33.59 -4.02 -1.86
C LYS A 409 34.62 -5.12 -2.16
N LYS A 410 35.90 -4.78 -2.15
CA LYS A 410 37.02 -5.68 -2.45
C LYS A 410 38.14 -5.42 -1.45
N GLU A 411 39.03 -6.39 -1.31
CA GLU A 411 40.30 -6.19 -0.64
C GLU A 411 41.10 -5.07 -1.34
N ILE A 412 41.72 -4.20 -0.53
CA ILE A 412 42.60 -3.14 -1.03
C ILE A 412 44.04 -3.64 -1.11
N ASP A 413 44.71 -3.36 -2.23
CA ASP A 413 46.11 -3.73 -2.43
C ASP A 413 47.08 -2.88 -1.59
N LEU A 414 48.35 -3.29 -1.54
CA LEU A 414 49.39 -2.63 -0.74
C LEU A 414 49.67 -1.19 -1.18
N ASN A 415 49.67 -0.91 -2.48
CA ASN A 415 49.91 0.45 -3.00
C ASN A 415 48.80 1.40 -2.58
N PHE A 416 47.55 0.91 -2.59
CA PHE A 416 46.39 1.70 -2.20
C PHE A 416 46.27 1.85 -0.67
N LYS A 417 46.74 0.87 0.13
CA LYS A 417 46.96 1.06 1.58
C LYS A 417 47.95 2.19 1.84
N ASP A 418 49.09 2.21 1.15
CA ASP A 418 50.09 3.27 1.29
C ASP A 418 49.55 4.68 0.94
N GLU A 419 48.68 4.80 -0.07
CA GLU A 419 47.98 6.06 -0.42
C GLU A 419 47.12 6.56 0.75
N LEU A 420 46.38 5.65 1.40
CA LEU A 420 45.51 5.96 2.55
C LEU A 420 46.30 6.31 3.82
N VAL A 421 47.44 5.65 4.08
CA VAL A 421 48.32 6.01 5.21
C VAL A 421 48.92 7.40 5.02
N LYS A 422 49.46 7.70 3.81
CA LYS A 422 50.15 8.96 3.51
C LYS A 422 49.23 10.19 3.57
N SER A 423 47.95 10.04 3.22
CA SER A 423 47.01 11.16 3.09
C SER A 423 46.39 11.66 4.40
N LYS A 424 46.53 10.89 5.50
CA LYS A 424 45.75 10.99 6.75
C LYS A 424 44.23 10.76 6.53
N PRO A 425 43.50 10.15 7.49
CA PRO A 425 42.08 9.85 7.29
C PRO A 425 41.20 11.08 7.11
N VAL A 426 40.78 11.35 5.87
CA VAL A 426 39.75 12.35 5.57
C VAL A 426 38.41 11.83 6.05
N VAL A 427 37.89 12.42 7.13
CA VAL A 427 36.63 11.98 7.75
C VAL A 427 35.44 12.41 6.90
N ALA A 428 34.54 11.47 6.61
CA ALA A 428 33.30 11.71 5.90
C ALA A 428 32.45 12.76 6.62
N GLY A 429 32.28 13.93 6.00
CA GLY A 429 31.55 15.07 6.54
C GLY A 429 30.07 14.78 6.76
N TYR A 430 29.73 14.26 7.95
CA TYR A 430 28.38 14.39 8.48
C TYR A 430 28.14 15.85 8.87
N ASN A 431 27.77 16.67 7.89
CA ASN A 431 27.41 18.08 8.09
C ASN A 431 26.14 18.22 8.94
N ARG A 432 26.31 18.02 10.26
CA ARG A 432 25.51 18.66 11.30
C ARG A 432 25.95 20.13 11.39
N SER A 433 25.69 20.87 10.31
CA SER A 433 25.83 22.31 10.32
C SER A 433 24.78 22.85 11.29
N GLU A 434 25.28 23.41 12.40
CA GLU A 434 24.45 24.20 13.30
C GLU A 434 23.87 25.40 12.54
N ILE A 435 22.64 25.75 12.86
CA ILE A 435 21.92 26.86 12.20
C ILE A 435 21.55 27.87 13.27
N TRP A 436 22.23 29.01 13.23
CA TRP A 436 21.97 30.18 14.04
C TRP A 436 20.80 30.93 13.39
N VAL A 437 19.78 31.26 14.19
CA VAL A 437 18.54 31.89 13.68
C VAL A 437 18.24 33.10 14.51
N TYR A 438 18.31 34.27 13.88
CA TYR A 438 18.05 35.54 14.53
C TYR A 438 16.69 36.07 14.11
N GLN A 439 15.84 36.46 15.07
CA GLN A 439 14.64 37.24 14.79
C GLN A 439 15.00 38.73 14.75
N GLN A 440 14.60 39.39 13.68
CA GLN A 440 14.77 40.82 13.47
C GLN A 440 13.58 41.57 14.08
N GLY A 441 13.86 42.41 15.08
CA GLY A 441 12.90 43.30 15.73
C GLY A 441 12.57 44.53 14.89
N ALA A 442 11.56 45.30 15.34
CA ALA A 442 11.09 46.50 14.63
C ALA A 442 12.18 47.57 14.43
N ASN A 443 13.15 47.63 15.36
CA ASN A 443 14.27 48.58 15.32
C ASN A 443 15.50 48.04 14.56
N GLY A 444 15.41 46.84 13.96
CA GLY A 444 16.53 46.16 13.30
C GLY A 444 17.40 45.30 14.23
N GLU A 445 17.18 45.35 15.53
CA GLU A 445 17.83 44.50 16.54
C GLU A 445 17.65 43.00 16.23
N LEU A 446 18.69 42.19 16.50
CA LEU A 446 18.71 40.75 16.24
C LEU A 446 18.73 39.96 17.55
N SER A 447 17.70 39.14 17.79
CA SER A 447 17.61 38.22 18.93
C SER A 447 17.77 36.77 18.47
N LEU A 448 18.66 36.00 19.11
CA LEU A 448 18.89 34.59 18.77
C LEU A 448 17.73 33.72 19.26
N ILE A 449 17.19 32.84 18.42
CA ILE A 449 16.06 31.96 18.78
C ILE A 449 16.37 30.50 18.47
N PRO A 450 16.20 29.56 19.43
CA PRO A 450 15.80 29.73 20.83
C PRO A 450 17.01 29.87 21.76
N ASP A 451 17.66 31.04 21.81
CA ASP A 451 18.86 31.36 22.60
C ASP A 451 20.10 30.49 22.34
N GLN A 452 20.01 29.52 21.43
CA GLN A 452 21.07 28.60 20.99
C GLN A 452 20.83 28.20 19.52
N PRO A 453 21.87 27.78 18.77
CA PRO A 453 21.67 27.31 17.41
C PRO A 453 20.93 25.98 17.35
N PHE A 454 20.19 25.75 16.25
CA PHE A 454 19.61 24.44 15.96
C PHE A 454 20.68 23.45 15.49
N LYS A 455 20.67 22.21 15.99
CA LYS A 455 21.70 21.20 15.69
C LYS A 455 21.62 20.68 14.25
N THR A 456 20.49 20.90 13.58
CA THR A 456 20.32 20.58 12.16
C THR A 456 19.33 21.53 11.45
N LYS A 457 19.52 21.72 10.13
CA LYS A 457 18.52 22.36 9.24
C LYS A 457 17.09 21.81 9.44
N ARG A 458 16.95 20.51 9.66
CA ARG A 458 15.63 19.83 9.81
C ARG A 458 14.92 20.20 11.11
N GLU A 459 15.69 20.47 12.15
CA GLU A 459 15.19 20.93 13.45
C GLU A 459 14.69 22.37 13.35
N ALA A 460 15.52 23.29 12.83
CA ALA A 460 15.14 24.68 12.54
C ALA A 460 13.84 24.76 11.71
N ILE A 461 13.75 23.97 10.63
CA ILE A 461 12.56 23.86 9.78
C ILE A 461 11.30 23.44 10.54
N ARG A 462 11.41 22.46 11.45
CA ARG A 462 10.28 21.98 12.23
C ARG A 462 9.81 23.03 13.23
N THR A 463 10.74 23.69 13.92
CA THR A 463 10.44 24.68 14.96
C THR A 463 9.89 25.98 14.36
N LEU A 464 10.46 26.46 13.25
CA LEU A 464 10.08 27.72 12.61
C LEU A 464 8.94 27.58 11.59
N GLY A 465 8.53 26.35 11.25
CA GLY A 465 7.47 26.09 10.26
C GLY A 465 7.82 26.51 8.82
N ILE A 466 9.11 26.61 8.49
CA ILE A 466 9.62 27.06 7.17
C ILE A 466 9.97 25.89 6.26
N HIS A 467 9.91 26.08 4.94
CA HIS A 467 10.24 25.03 3.99
C HIS A 467 11.77 24.95 3.73
N ILE A 468 12.31 23.75 3.51
CA ILE A 468 13.76 23.50 3.26
C ILE A 468 14.34 24.35 2.13
N LYS A 469 13.55 24.63 1.08
CA LYS A 469 13.96 25.49 -0.04
C LYS A 469 14.15 26.95 0.40
N GLU A 470 13.30 27.46 1.28
CA GLU A 470 13.42 28.83 1.77
C GLU A 470 14.60 28.96 2.73
N LEU A 471 14.76 28.03 3.69
CA LEU A 471 15.94 28.02 4.56
C LEU A 471 17.24 28.09 3.74
N ASN A 472 17.41 27.21 2.76
CA ASN A 472 18.62 27.18 1.92
C ASN A 472 18.78 28.42 1.02
N LYS A 473 17.70 29.14 0.69
CA LYS A 473 17.73 30.34 -0.16
C LYS A 473 18.18 31.59 0.60
N TYR A 474 17.93 31.64 1.91
CA TYR A 474 18.23 32.80 2.76
C TYR A 474 19.41 32.57 3.73
N LEU A 475 19.86 31.33 3.91
CA LEU A 475 21.04 30.97 4.71
C LEU A 475 22.31 31.70 4.24
N ASP A 476 23.00 32.34 5.17
CA ASP A 476 24.24 33.11 4.98
C ASP A 476 24.10 34.30 4.00
N THR A 477 22.87 34.72 3.67
CA THR A 477 22.61 35.86 2.74
C THR A 477 22.44 37.21 3.43
N SER A 478 22.41 37.24 4.77
CA SER A 478 22.02 38.39 5.61
C SER A 478 20.63 38.99 5.30
N LYS A 479 19.79 38.31 4.51
CA LYS A 479 18.42 38.74 4.17
C LYS A 479 17.40 38.02 5.05
N ALA A 480 16.49 38.77 5.63
CA ALA A 480 15.39 38.21 6.42
C ALA A 480 14.34 37.49 5.55
N TYR A 481 13.84 36.37 6.06
CA TYR A 481 12.64 35.67 5.60
C TYR A 481 11.64 35.59 6.76
N LYS A 482 10.49 36.27 6.64
CA LYS A 482 9.49 36.38 7.71
C LYS A 482 10.10 36.80 9.06
N ASN A 483 10.96 37.83 9.02
CA ASN A 483 11.70 38.38 10.15
C ASN A 483 12.76 37.44 10.74
N PHE A 484 13.10 36.32 10.11
CA PHE A 484 14.22 35.45 10.51
C PHE A 484 15.41 35.59 9.57
N ILE A 485 16.62 35.71 10.11
CA ILE A 485 17.89 35.62 9.38
C ILE A 485 18.61 34.34 9.82
N PHE A 486 19.16 33.58 8.87
CA PHE A 486 19.78 32.28 9.13
C PHE A 486 21.28 32.32 8.79
N PHE A 487 22.12 31.80 9.68
CA PHE A 487 23.55 31.66 9.45
C PHE A 487 24.07 30.27 9.85
N THR A 488 25.14 29.82 9.20
CA THR A 488 25.90 28.62 9.60
C THR A 488 26.88 28.89 10.76
N ASN A 489 27.18 30.15 11.05
CA ASN A 489 28.06 30.58 12.13
C ASN A 489 27.38 31.69 12.96
N ALA A 490 27.71 31.78 14.26
CA ALA A 490 27.29 32.88 15.11
C ALA A 490 27.75 34.22 14.53
N GLN A 491 26.83 35.17 14.44
CA GLN A 491 27.14 36.58 14.20
C GLN A 491 27.50 37.24 15.53
N LYS A 492 28.50 38.13 15.50
CA LYS A 492 28.93 38.96 16.63
C LYS A 492 28.30 40.34 16.56
#